data_AF-A0A955MGB1-F1
#
_entry.id   AF-A0A955MGB1-F1
#
_cell.length_a   1.000
_cell.length_b   1.000
_cell.length_c   1.000
_cell.angle_alpha   90.00
_cell.angle_beta   90.00
_cell.angle_gamma   90.00
#
_symmetry.space_group_name_H-M   'P 1'
#
loop_
_entity.id
_entity.type
_entity.pdbx_description
1 polymer ?
#
loop_
_entity_poly.entity_id
_entity_poly.type
_entity_poly.pdbx_seq_one_letter_code
_entity_poly.pdbx_strand_id
1 'polypeptide(L)'
;VIHIIGAVDLYLIGIVLLIFSFGVYELFISKIDPARQDTEINILEITTLDGLKNKLLKVIVMVLIVYFFKTILSSHFSAPLEMLYLGAAILMISSCTYFIRKMED
;
A
#
# COMPACT_ATOMS: atom_id res chain seq x y z
N VAL A 1 22.54 3.82 4.65
CA VAL A 1 21.19 3.27 4.99
C VAL A 1 20.09 4.30 4.77
N ILE A 2 20.16 5.49 5.38
CA ILE A 2 19.15 6.57 5.24
C ILE A 2 18.87 6.95 3.76
N HIS A 3 19.91 7.08 2.93
CA HIS A 3 19.78 7.36 1.49
C HIS A 3 19.07 6.25 0.71
N ILE A 4 19.29 4.99 1.07
CA ILE A 4 18.64 3.83 0.42
C ILE A 4 17.15 3.82 0.75
N ILE A 5 16.80 4.08 2.00
CA ILE A 5 15.39 4.13 2.41
C ILE A 5 14.68 5.34 1.76
N GLY A 6 15.38 6.47 1.59
CA GLY A 6 14.88 7.60 0.79
C GLY A 6 14.58 7.23 -0.66
N ALA A 7 15.45 6.45 -1.31
CA ALA A 7 15.23 5.99 -2.68
C ALA A 7 14.05 5.02 -2.79
N VAL A 8 13.89 4.11 -1.80
CA VAL A 8 12.77 3.16 -1.75
C VAL A 8 11.43 3.88 -1.61
N ASP A 9 11.36 4.92 -0.79
CA ASP A 9 10.17 5.76 -0.60
C ASP A 9 9.74 6.45 -1.91
N LEU A 10 10.69 7.04 -2.65
CA LEU A 10 10.42 7.67 -3.94
C LEU A 10 9.96 6.65 -4.99
N TYR A 11 10.55 5.45 -4.99
CA TYR A 11 10.14 4.33 -5.85
C TYR A 11 8.70 3.88 -5.55
N LEU A 12 8.33 3.78 -4.27
CA LEU A 12 6.98 3.44 -3.82
C LEU A 12 5.95 4.49 -4.28
N ILE A 13 6.27 5.78 -4.17
CA ILE A 13 5.43 6.86 -4.69
C ILE A 13 5.22 6.72 -6.21
N GLY A 14 6.26 6.35 -6.96
CA GLY A 14 6.17 6.08 -8.39
C GLY A 14 5.21 4.94 -8.73
N ILE A 15 5.30 3.82 -8.00
CA ILE A 15 4.37 2.70 -8.16
C ILE A 15 2.93 3.10 -7.82
N VAL A 16 2.71 3.87 -6.75
CA VAL A 16 1.37 4.35 -6.37
C VAL A 16 0.77 5.20 -7.48
N LEU A 17 1.53 6.14 -8.05
CA LEU A 17 1.09 6.97 -9.18
C LEU A 17 0.75 6.14 -10.41
N LEU A 18 1.52 5.09 -10.68
CA LEU A 18 1.27 4.16 -11.79
C LEU A 18 0.00 3.34 -11.57
N ILE A 19 -0.23 2.82 -10.35
CA ILE A 19 -1.47 2.09 -10.01
C ILE A 19 -2.68 3.02 -10.05
N PHE A 20 -2.54 4.26 -9.58
CA PHE A 20 -3.58 5.28 -9.69
C PHE A 20 -3.88 5.61 -11.16
N SER A 21 -2.85 5.77 -11.99
CA SER A 21 -3.00 6.04 -13.42
C SER A 21 -3.73 4.89 -14.14
N PHE A 22 -3.36 3.63 -13.87
CA PHE A 22 -4.09 2.48 -14.40
C PHE A 22 -5.54 2.43 -13.92
N GLY A 23 -5.77 2.75 -12.65
CA GLY A 23 -7.12 2.85 -12.11
C GLY A 23 -7.99 3.88 -12.79
N VAL A 24 -7.48 5.10 -12.95
CA VAL A 24 -8.16 6.18 -13.66
C VAL A 24 -8.37 5.81 -15.13
N TYR A 25 -7.39 5.17 -15.76
CA TYR A 25 -7.49 4.69 -17.15
C TYR A 25 -8.62 3.67 -17.32
N GLU A 26 -8.68 2.68 -16.45
CA GLU A 26 -9.70 1.63 -16.47
C GLU A 26 -11.11 2.20 -16.22
N LEU A 27 -11.21 3.21 -15.35
CA LEU A 27 -12.47 3.85 -15.00
C LEU A 27 -13.03 4.78 -16.09
N PHE A 28 -12.18 5.58 -16.73
CA PHE A 28 -12.62 6.68 -17.60
C PHE A 28 -12.40 6.42 -19.10
N ILE A 29 -11.45 5.57 -19.49
CA ILE A 29 -11.12 5.34 -20.91
C ILE A 29 -11.70 4.00 -21.38
N SER A 30 -11.21 2.90 -20.83
CA SER A 30 -11.66 1.55 -21.21
C SER A 30 -11.07 0.52 -20.27
N LYS A 31 -11.79 -0.59 -20.10
CA LYS A 31 -11.23 -1.80 -19.50
C LYS A 31 -9.99 -2.22 -20.29
N ILE A 32 -8.89 -2.51 -19.60
CA ILE A 32 -7.65 -2.97 -20.21
C ILE A 32 -7.92 -4.37 -20.82
N ASP A 33 -8.15 -4.41 -22.14
CA ASP A 33 -8.66 -5.59 -22.87
C ASP A 33 -7.63 -6.64 -23.37
N PRO A 34 -6.29 -6.45 -23.36
CA PRO A 34 -5.39 -7.44 -23.98
C PRO A 34 -5.32 -8.79 -23.25
N ALA A 35 -5.92 -8.93 -22.06
CA ALA A 35 -6.02 -10.19 -21.32
C ALA A 35 -7.37 -10.93 -21.50
N ARG A 36 -8.34 -10.37 -22.22
CA ARG A 36 -9.68 -10.97 -22.42
C ARG A 36 -9.80 -11.89 -23.63
N GLN A 37 -8.75 -12.02 -24.44
CA GLN A 37 -8.74 -12.97 -25.56
C GLN A 37 -8.46 -14.42 -25.14
N ASP A 38 -7.93 -14.65 -23.94
CA ASP A 38 -7.78 -15.98 -23.36
C ASP A 38 -8.88 -16.22 -22.31
N THR A 39 -9.76 -17.16 -22.62
CA THR A 39 -11.05 -17.38 -21.94
C THR A 39 -10.92 -18.05 -20.55
N GLU A 40 -9.71 -18.23 -20.01
CA GLU A 40 -9.49 -19.10 -18.84
C GLU A 40 -9.08 -18.41 -17.54
N ILE A 41 -8.87 -17.09 -17.51
CA ILE A 41 -8.24 -16.42 -16.35
C ILE A 41 -9.08 -15.24 -15.84
N ASN A 42 -10.22 -15.55 -15.22
CA ASN A 42 -11.10 -14.62 -14.49
C ASN A 42 -10.51 -14.19 -13.12
N ILE A 43 -9.30 -13.61 -13.08
CA ILE A 43 -8.69 -13.08 -11.83
C ILE A 43 -8.61 -11.55 -11.78
N LEU A 44 -9.03 -10.83 -12.83
CA LEU A 44 -9.03 -9.36 -12.88
C LEU A 44 -10.35 -8.80 -13.45
N GLU A 45 -11.50 -9.20 -12.89
CA GLU A 45 -12.73 -8.46 -13.15
C GLU A 45 -12.91 -7.36 -12.09
N ILE A 46 -12.57 -6.12 -12.45
CA ILE A 46 -12.90 -4.93 -11.64
C ILE A 46 -14.00 -4.20 -12.41
N THR A 47 -15.23 -4.23 -11.88
CA THR A 47 -16.42 -3.67 -12.52
C THR A 47 -16.81 -2.29 -11.98
N THR A 48 -16.14 -1.82 -10.92
CA THR A 48 -16.56 -0.66 -10.15
C THR A 48 -15.40 0.13 -9.53
N LEU A 49 -15.65 1.43 -9.32
CA LEU A 49 -14.81 2.35 -8.55
C LEU A 49 -14.37 1.80 -7.20
N ASP A 50 -15.25 1.06 -6.53
CA ASP A 50 -15.00 0.47 -5.23
C ASP A 50 -13.93 -0.64 -5.27
N GLY A 51 -13.87 -1.43 -6.34
CA GLY A 51 -12.81 -2.44 -6.51
C GLY A 51 -11.44 -1.81 -6.76
N LEU A 52 -11.40 -0.73 -7.53
CA LEU A 52 -10.18 0.05 -7.70
C LEU A 52 -9.76 0.73 -6.39
N LYS A 53 -10.70 1.34 -5.67
CA LYS A 53 -10.48 1.96 -4.36
C LYS A 53 -9.90 0.98 -3.35
N ASN A 54 -10.42 -0.26 -3.29
CA ASN A 54 -9.89 -1.32 -2.42
C ASN A 54 -8.45 -1.70 -2.77
N LYS A 55 -8.14 -1.89 -4.07
CA LYS A 55 -6.76 -2.19 -4.50
C LYS A 55 -5.81 -1.04 -4.22
N LEU A 56 -6.24 0.20 -4.40
CA LEU A 56 -5.44 1.39 -4.13
C LEU A 56 -5.19 1.56 -2.62
N LEU A 57 -6.21 1.36 -1.78
CA LEU A 57 -6.08 1.34 -0.31
C LEU A 57 -5.01 0.36 0.15
N LYS A 58 -4.98 -0.86 -0.43
CA LYS A 58 -3.97 -1.87 -0.12
C LYS A 58 -2.53 -1.39 -0.38
N VAL A 59 -2.33 -0.67 -1.48
CA VAL A 59 -1.02 -0.12 -1.85
C VAL A 59 -0.63 1.06 -0.94
N ILE A 60 -1.56 1.98 -0.64
CA ILE A 60 -1.30 3.10 0.28
C ILE A 60 -0.89 2.58 1.66
N VAL A 61 -1.55 1.54 2.15
CA VAL A 61 -1.23 0.92 3.45
C VAL A 61 0.19 0.36 3.45
N MET A 62 0.62 -0.28 2.35
CA MET A 62 1.99 -0.76 2.20
C MET A 62 3.02 0.38 2.25
N VAL A 63 2.74 1.52 1.61
CA VAL A 63 3.60 2.72 1.63
C VAL A 63 3.71 3.29 3.04
N LEU A 64 2.59 3.37 3.76
CA LEU A 64 2.55 3.86 5.14
C LEU A 64 3.40 3.00 6.08
N ILE A 65 3.38 1.68 5.89
CA ILE A 65 4.22 0.74 6.63
C ILE A 65 5.71 1.01 6.36
N VAL A 66 6.11 1.18 5.09
CA VAL A 66 7.51 1.46 4.75
C VAL A 66 7.98 2.81 5.31
N TYR A 67 7.14 3.84 5.24
CA TYR A 67 7.41 5.14 5.84
C TYR A 67 7.60 5.06 7.36
N PHE A 68 6.77 4.26 8.04
CA PHE A 68 6.92 4.01 9.46
C PHE A 68 8.25 3.30 9.80
N PHE A 69 8.62 2.27 9.05
CA PHE A 69 9.92 1.61 9.23
C PHE A 69 11.10 2.56 9.01
N LYS A 70 11.02 3.46 8.02
CA LYS A 70 12.01 4.53 7.78
C LYS A 70 12.16 5.44 9.00
N THR A 71 11.03 5.81 9.61
CA THR A 71 10.99 6.67 10.80
C THR A 71 11.64 5.98 12.01
N ILE A 72 11.36 4.69 12.20
CA ILE A 72 11.97 3.90 13.29
C ILE A 72 13.48 3.79 13.11
N LEU A 73 13.94 3.39 11.92
CA LEU A 73 15.37 3.17 11.69
C LEU A 73 16.20 4.46 11.76
N SER A 74 15.58 5.62 11.56
CA SER A 74 16.25 6.93 11.64
C SER A 74 16.19 7.54 13.04
N SER A 75 15.42 6.97 13.96
CA SER A 75 15.25 7.48 15.32
C SER A 75 16.31 6.92 16.26
N HIS A 76 16.96 7.79 17.05
CA HIS A 76 17.90 7.39 18.09
C HIS A 76 17.16 7.14 19.40
N PHE A 77 16.94 5.87 19.75
CA PHE A 77 16.29 5.47 21.00
C PHE A 77 17.22 5.70 22.19
N SER A 78 16.97 6.76 22.95
CA SER A 78 17.79 7.16 24.11
C SER A 78 17.10 6.89 25.44
N ALA A 79 15.77 6.79 25.45
CA ALA A 79 14.98 6.55 26.66
C ALA A 79 14.18 5.24 26.62
N PRO A 80 14.01 4.52 27.75
CA PRO A 80 13.18 3.31 27.83
C PRO A 80 11.72 3.54 27.41
N LEU A 81 11.23 4.76 27.58
CA LEU A 81 9.88 5.17 27.24
C LEU A 81 9.67 5.26 25.71
N GLU A 82 10.72 5.55 24.94
CA GLU A 82 10.69 5.55 23.47
C GLU A 82 10.59 4.12 22.90
N MET A 83 11.20 3.13 23.58
CA MET A 83 11.03 1.71 23.24
C MET A 83 9.59 1.24 23.50
N LEU A 84 8.93 1.77 24.54
CA LEU A 84 7.51 1.48 24.79
C LEU A 84 6.60 2.08 23.68
N TYR A 85 6.88 3.32 23.26
CA TYR A 85 6.17 3.94 22.13
C TYR A 85 6.37 3.17 20.82
N LEU A 86 7.57 2.64 20.58
CA LEU A 86 7.84 1.76 19.45
C LEU A 86 6.95 0.50 19.48
N GLY A 87 6.90 -0.17 20.64
CA GLY A 87 6.04 -1.35 20.83
C GLY A 87 4.57 -1.04 20.60
N ALA A 88 4.08 0.08 21.14
CA ALA A 88 2.70 0.54 20.93
C ALA A 88 2.40 0.83 19.46
N ALA A 89 3.34 1.44 18.74
CA ALA A 89 3.17 1.76 17.33
C ALA A 89 3.15 0.49 16.43
N ILE A 90 3.97 -0.52 16.74
CA ILE A 90 3.91 -1.84 16.06
C ILE A 90 2.55 -2.51 16.30
N LEU A 91 2.04 -2.48 17.54
CA LEU A 91 0.71 -3.00 17.85
C LEU A 91 -0.39 -2.27 17.07
N MET A 92 -0.30 -0.94 16.95
CA MET A 92 -1.28 -0.14 16.21
C MET A 92 -1.27 -0.47 14.71
N ILE A 93 -0.10 -0.70 14.10
CA ILE A 93 0.00 -1.11 12.70
C ILE A 93 -0.56 -2.51 12.48
N SER A 94 -0.26 -3.44 13.40
CA SER A 94 -0.83 -4.79 13.37
C SER A 94 -2.37 -4.74 13.48
N SER A 95 -2.90 -3.91 14.37
CA SER A 95 -4.35 -3.72 14.50
C SER A 95 -4.97 -3.08 13.25
N CYS A 96 -4.30 -2.10 12.65
CA CYS A 96 -4.75 -1.45 11.42
C CYS A 96 -4.80 -2.43 10.24
N THR A 97 -3.74 -3.21 10.05
CA THR A 97 -3.70 -4.26 9.01
C THR A 97 -4.72 -5.36 9.24
N TYR A 98 -4.96 -5.75 10.50
CA TYR A 98 -6.03 -6.68 10.84
C TYR A 98 -7.41 -6.14 10.49
N PHE A 99 -7.68 -4.87 10.81
CA PHE A 99 -8.98 -4.23 10.53
C PHE A 99 -9.22 -4.09 9.03
N ILE A 100 -8.18 -3.73 8.27
CA ILE A 100 -8.22 -3.71 6.80
C ILE A 100 -8.55 -5.07 6.22
N ARG A 101 -7.93 -6.16 6.73
CA ARG A 101 -8.24 -7.51 6.26
C ARG A 101 -9.69 -7.89 6.55
N LYS A 102 -10.19 -7.53 7.74
CA LYS A 102 -11.59 -7.78 8.12
C LYS A 102 -12.62 -6.99 7.29
N MET A 103 -12.24 -5.87 6.67
CA MET A 103 -13.13 -5.15 5.74
C MET A 103 -13.12 -5.73 4.32
N GLU A 104 -12.16 -6.61 3.99
CA GLU A 104 -12.05 -7.25 2.68
C GLU A 104 -12.88 -8.55 2.59
N ASP A 105 -13.26 -9.14 3.73
CA ASP A 105 -14.23 -10.25 3.89
C ASP A 105 -15.67 -9.72 4.07
#